data_AF-A0A5N4B6S5-F1
#
_entry.id   AF-A0A5N4B6S5-F1
#
_cell.length_a   1.000
_cell.length_b   1.000
_cell.length_c   1.000
_cell.angle_alpha   90.00
_cell.angle_beta   90.00
_cell.angle_gamma   90.00
#
_symmetry.space_group_name_H-M   'P 1'
#
loop_
_entity.id
_entity.type
_entity.pdbx_description
1 polymer ?
#
loop_
_entity_poly.entity_id
_entity_poly.type
_entity_poly.pdbx_seq_one_letter_code
_entity_poly.pdbx_strand_id
1 'polypeptide(L)'
;MSDKVRDISSADFRRLTYEQQMAYMKRLHEECDSDENNDNPEIIADDPELSDDEPALRSDLLQVDDSDIEDVYADPDIEVEIDDDDESSDENSDGESDSDDRVLRAKDGTLWKLTSPSAHQTPTQNILRQRSGTSRTTKNLSVSDTFRCIFNQVMCNIVIKETNRKANEVYSKWNISNPEKPQKIWKPLTEEEFDGYLGILITAGVRHSSSEDVKELWRMDAYPLYRATMAINRFWAITRFLRFDNANTRPQRLESDKAAAITELWLLLNNNLRAHYVPSECLTVDEQLFPYRGRTRFTQYMPAKPAKYGIKIWWVCDSLNSYPLTGQIYTGKSPKGREQNQGERVVKDLCYRYKNTGRNIVVDNFFTTLPLARLLLSWGLSIVGTLKKKQAIHSISDVST
;
A
#
# COMPACT_ATOMS: atom_id res chain seq x y z
N MET A 1 -22.46 -31.35 41.15
CA MET A 1 -22.61 -31.38 39.67
C MET A 1 -22.48 -29.94 39.23
N SER A 2 -21.31 -29.57 38.70
CA SER A 2 -21.00 -28.21 38.26
C SER A 2 -21.75 -27.92 36.96
N ASP A 3 -22.58 -26.88 36.96
CA ASP A 3 -23.22 -26.35 35.76
C ASP A 3 -22.16 -25.65 34.91
N LYS A 4 -21.50 -26.41 34.01
CA LYS A 4 -20.59 -25.83 33.01
C LYS A 4 -21.33 -24.79 32.19
N VAL A 5 -20.77 -23.59 32.07
CA VAL A 5 -21.30 -22.53 31.21
C VAL A 5 -21.39 -23.06 29.78
N ARG A 6 -22.58 -23.00 29.17
CA ARG A 6 -22.75 -23.34 27.75
C ARG A 6 -22.11 -22.25 26.90
N ASP A 7 -21.07 -22.61 26.16
CA ASP A 7 -20.48 -21.75 25.15
C ASP A 7 -21.54 -21.32 24.12
N ILE A 8 -21.73 -20.01 23.97
CA ILE A 8 -22.63 -19.44 22.95
C ILE A 8 -21.84 -19.05 21.70
N SER A 9 -22.47 -19.21 20.53
CA SER A 9 -21.86 -18.85 19.25
C SER A 9 -21.62 -17.33 19.16
N SER A 10 -20.64 -16.89 18.37
CA SER A 10 -20.39 -15.46 18.15
C SER A 10 -21.59 -14.72 17.55
N ALA A 11 -22.47 -15.40 16.83
CA ALA A 11 -23.70 -14.82 16.30
C ALA A 11 -24.73 -14.55 17.40
N ASP A 12 -24.80 -15.42 18.41
CA ASP A 12 -25.73 -15.29 19.53
C ASP A 12 -25.20 -14.30 20.58
N PHE A 13 -23.88 -14.24 20.80
CA PHE A 13 -23.27 -13.23 21.66
C PHE A 13 -23.56 -11.80 21.19
N ARG A 14 -23.53 -11.56 19.87
CA ARG A 14 -23.84 -10.24 19.28
C ARG A 14 -25.31 -9.83 19.41
N ARG A 15 -26.22 -10.75 19.73
CA ARG A 15 -27.65 -10.49 19.92
C ARG A 15 -28.01 -10.17 21.38
N LEU A 16 -27.06 -10.35 22.31
CA LEU A 16 -27.24 -10.02 23.72
C LEU A 16 -27.16 -8.51 23.94
N THR A 17 -27.81 -8.05 25.02
CA THR A 17 -27.64 -6.66 25.49
C THR A 17 -26.24 -6.48 26.07
N TYR A 18 -25.77 -5.23 26.17
CA TYR A 18 -24.44 -4.91 26.71
C TYR A 18 -24.20 -5.47 28.12
N GLU A 19 -25.21 -5.39 29.00
CA GLU A 19 -25.15 -5.95 30.35
C GLU A 19 -25.02 -7.48 30.34
N GLN A 20 -25.71 -8.14 29.41
CA GLN A 20 -25.64 -9.60 29.25
C GLN A 20 -24.30 -10.05 28.66
N GLN A 21 -23.71 -9.28 27.74
CA GLN A 21 -22.37 -9.53 27.23
C GLN A 21 -21.31 -9.40 28.31
N MET A 22 -21.39 -8.35 29.15
CA MET A 22 -20.48 -8.16 30.27
C MET A 22 -20.62 -9.26 31.33
N ALA A 23 -21.85 -9.69 31.65
CA ALA A 23 -22.08 -10.79 32.58
C ALA A 23 -21.55 -12.14 32.05
N TYR A 24 -21.67 -12.39 30.75
CA TYR A 24 -21.11 -13.58 30.11
C TYR A 24 -19.58 -13.59 30.14
N MET A 25 -18.94 -12.46 29.78
CA MET A 25 -17.47 -12.33 29.83
C MET A 25 -16.92 -12.44 31.24
N LYS A 26 -17.64 -11.93 32.25
CA LYS A 26 -17.25 -12.03 33.65
C LYS A 26 -17.28 -13.49 34.14
N ARG A 27 -18.30 -14.27 33.76
CA ARG A 27 -18.39 -15.71 34.11
C ARG A 27 -17.28 -16.54 33.47
N LEU A 28 -16.89 -16.24 32.22
CA LEU A 28 -15.76 -16.90 31.57
C LEU A 28 -14.43 -16.65 32.31
N HIS A 29 -14.25 -15.44 32.84
CA HIS A 29 -13.07 -15.12 33.67
C HIS A 29 -13.06 -15.89 34.98
N GLU A 30 -14.21 -15.99 35.66
CA GLU A 30 -14.35 -16.70 36.94
C GLU A 30 -14.16 -18.23 36.81
N GLU A 31 -14.44 -18.84 35.65
CA GLU A 31 -14.13 -20.25 35.39
C GLU A 31 -12.62 -20.48 35.11
N CYS A 32 -11.93 -19.54 34.44
CA CYS A 32 -10.48 -19.63 34.22
C CYS A 32 -9.67 -19.58 35.53
N ASP A 33 -10.12 -18.80 36.52
CA ASP A 33 -9.47 -18.73 37.83
C ASP A 33 -9.72 -19.99 38.70
N SER A 34 -10.70 -20.84 38.33
CA SER A 34 -11.05 -22.04 39.09
C SER A 34 -10.25 -23.30 38.71
N ASP A 35 -9.60 -23.29 37.55
CA ASP A 35 -8.80 -24.41 37.04
C ASP A 35 -7.29 -24.34 37.42
N GLU A 36 -6.84 -23.29 38.13
CA GLU A 36 -5.43 -23.13 38.55
C GLU A 36 -5.05 -23.83 39.89
N ASN A 37 -5.96 -24.55 40.54
CA ASN A 37 -5.69 -25.13 41.88
C ASN A 37 -5.01 -26.51 41.88
N ASN A 38 -4.34 -26.93 40.80
CA ASN A 38 -3.61 -28.19 40.83
C ASN A 38 -2.40 -28.20 39.90
N ASP A 39 -1.39 -27.38 40.21
CA ASP A 39 0.02 -27.79 40.18
C ASP A 39 0.86 -26.68 40.84
N ASN A 40 1.53 -27.03 41.93
CA ASN A 40 2.36 -26.16 42.75
C ASN A 40 3.71 -25.89 42.06
N PRO A 41 4.08 -24.66 41.67
CA PRO A 41 5.46 -24.31 41.41
C PRO A 41 6.07 -23.65 42.64
N GLU A 42 7.20 -24.19 43.06
CA GLU A 42 8.07 -23.63 44.09
C GLU A 42 8.29 -22.13 43.89
N ILE A 43 8.18 -21.42 45.01
CA ILE A 43 8.51 -20.02 45.20
C ILE A 43 9.95 -19.80 44.75
N ILE A 44 10.15 -19.23 43.56
CA ILE A 44 11.40 -18.55 43.21
C ILE A 44 11.25 -17.12 43.70
N ALA A 45 12.08 -16.81 44.69
CA ALA A 45 12.16 -15.55 45.39
C ALA A 45 12.29 -14.34 44.45
N ASP A 46 11.69 -13.24 44.89
CA ASP A 46 11.91 -11.84 44.53
C ASP A 46 13.14 -11.61 43.64
N ASP A 47 12.87 -11.24 42.38
CA ASP A 47 13.86 -10.64 41.49
C ASP A 47 14.00 -9.14 41.86
N PRO A 48 15.15 -8.71 42.42
CA PRO A 48 15.33 -7.34 42.90
C PRO A 48 15.87 -6.45 41.78
N GLU A 49 15.13 -6.28 40.67
CA GLU A 49 15.47 -5.32 39.61
C GLU A 49 14.26 -4.50 39.11
N LEU A 50 13.30 -4.23 39.99
CA LEU A 50 12.36 -3.12 39.82
C LEU A 50 12.78 -1.94 40.69
N SER A 51 13.85 -1.26 40.28
CA SER A 51 14.11 0.13 40.66
C SER A 51 13.79 1.04 39.46
N ASP A 52 13.12 2.15 39.74
CA ASP A 52 12.64 3.16 38.78
C ASP A 52 13.78 3.97 38.08
N ASP A 53 15.00 3.43 38.00
CA ASP A 53 16.18 4.11 37.44
C ASP A 53 16.74 3.37 36.21
N GLU A 54 15.97 3.33 35.11
CA GLU A 54 16.46 2.88 33.80
C GLU A 54 16.14 3.88 32.66
N PRO A 55 16.64 5.13 32.71
CA PRO A 55 16.59 6.05 31.58
C PRO A 55 17.58 5.68 30.44
N ALA A 56 18.52 4.75 30.65
CA ALA A 56 19.59 4.44 29.71
C ALA A 56 19.15 3.55 28.53
N LEU A 57 18.34 2.51 28.76
CA LEU A 57 17.77 1.67 27.68
C LEU A 57 16.68 2.40 26.89
N ARG A 58 15.98 3.35 27.52
CA ARG A 58 14.93 4.20 26.94
C ARG A 58 15.43 5.17 25.87
N SER A 59 16.65 5.68 26.04
CA SER A 59 17.34 6.51 25.04
C SER A 59 17.77 5.66 23.84
N ASP A 60 18.31 4.46 24.08
CA ASP A 60 18.90 3.62 23.04
C ASP A 60 17.89 2.97 22.08
N LEU A 61 16.63 2.78 22.49
CA LEU A 61 15.56 2.23 21.64
C LEU A 61 14.89 3.28 20.75
N LEU A 62 14.92 4.56 21.16
CA LEU A 62 14.37 5.70 20.42
C LEU A 62 15.44 6.47 19.63
N GLN A 63 16.72 6.23 19.88
CA GLN A 63 17.78 6.64 18.97
C GLN A 63 17.65 5.84 17.67
N VAL A 64 17.06 6.49 16.66
CA VAL A 64 17.32 6.15 15.27
C VAL A 64 18.84 6.21 15.13
N ASP A 65 19.45 5.09 14.82
CA ASP A 65 20.88 5.04 14.55
C ASP A 65 21.12 5.82 13.25
N ASP A 66 21.47 7.10 13.40
CA ASP A 66 21.79 8.00 12.28
C ASP A 66 22.96 7.45 11.44
N SER A 67 23.71 6.46 11.92
CA SER A 67 24.77 5.80 11.13
C SER A 67 24.25 4.93 9.98
N ASP A 68 22.95 4.61 9.96
CA ASP A 68 22.26 3.97 8.83
C ASP A 68 21.63 4.99 7.86
N ILE A 69 21.65 6.29 8.18
CA ILE A 69 21.55 7.34 7.17
C ILE A 69 22.92 7.37 6.51
N GLU A 70 23.23 6.36 5.68
CA GLU A 70 24.26 6.55 4.65
C GLU A 70 23.91 7.85 3.94
N ASP A 71 24.88 8.75 3.82
CA ASP A 71 24.80 10.09 3.23
C ASP A 71 24.03 10.07 1.89
N VAL A 72 22.71 10.05 1.96
CA VAL A 72 21.83 10.45 0.89
C VAL A 72 21.85 11.95 0.99
N TYR A 73 22.80 12.56 0.29
CA TYR A 73 22.86 13.97 0.01
C TYR A 73 21.44 14.54 -0.02
N ALA A 74 21.18 15.55 0.81
CA ALA A 74 19.97 16.34 0.70
C ALA A 74 19.88 16.79 -0.76
N ASP A 75 18.93 16.24 -1.50
CA ASP A 75 18.77 16.54 -2.91
C ASP A 75 18.14 17.93 -3.01
N PRO A 76 18.83 18.93 -3.59
CA PRO A 76 18.21 20.21 -3.90
C PRO A 76 17.11 20.09 -4.97
N ASP A 77 16.97 18.93 -5.64
CA ASP A 77 16.01 18.69 -6.72
C ASP A 77 14.76 17.93 -6.26
N ILE A 78 14.09 18.38 -5.18
CA ILE A 78 12.70 17.95 -4.95
C ILE A 78 11.89 18.36 -6.18
N GLU A 79 11.40 17.37 -6.93
CA GLU A 79 10.57 17.62 -8.09
C GLU A 79 9.27 18.29 -7.63
N VAL A 80 9.11 19.54 -8.05
CA VAL A 80 7.84 20.26 -8.00
C VAL A 80 7.09 19.89 -9.26
N GLU A 81 6.04 19.09 -9.11
CA GLU A 81 5.05 18.96 -10.18
C GLU A 81 4.25 20.27 -10.18
N ILE A 82 4.52 21.11 -11.19
CA ILE A 82 3.67 22.27 -11.48
C ILE A 82 2.45 21.70 -12.20
N ASP A 83 1.39 21.45 -11.44
CA ASP A 83 0.06 21.32 -12.03
C ASP A 83 -0.29 22.68 -12.64
N ASP A 84 -0.10 22.80 -13.95
CA ASP A 84 -0.83 23.78 -14.77
C ASP A 84 -2.29 23.32 -14.85
N ASP A 85 -2.94 23.23 -13.69
CA ASP A 85 -4.39 23.18 -13.56
C ASP A 85 -4.87 24.62 -13.63
N ASP A 86 -5.02 25.10 -14.87
CA ASP A 86 -5.97 26.18 -15.14
C ASP A 86 -7.36 25.64 -14.77
N GLU A 87 -7.76 25.77 -13.49
CA GLU A 87 -9.16 25.69 -13.08
C GLU A 87 -9.90 26.86 -13.74
N SER A 88 -10.29 26.69 -15.02
CA SER A 88 -11.29 27.56 -15.62
C SER A 88 -12.65 27.15 -15.05
N SER A 89 -13.06 27.83 -13.98
CA SER A 89 -14.45 27.91 -13.56
C SER A 89 -15.23 28.68 -14.62
N ASP A 90 -15.90 27.99 -15.55
CA ASP A 90 -16.89 28.62 -16.42
C ASP A 90 -18.29 28.12 -16.03
N GLU A 91 -18.96 28.93 -15.22
CA GLU A 91 -20.41 29.05 -15.24
C GLU A 91 -20.80 29.57 -16.62
N ASN A 92 -21.24 28.68 -17.51
CA ASN A 92 -22.06 29.09 -18.65
C ASN A 92 -23.46 28.49 -18.47
N SER A 93 -24.30 29.28 -17.80
CA SER A 93 -25.70 29.38 -18.17
C SER A 93 -25.72 29.89 -19.61
N ASP A 94 -26.20 29.08 -20.54
CA ASP A 94 -27.15 29.52 -21.56
C ASP A 94 -27.83 28.29 -22.16
N GLY A 95 -29.14 28.26 -22.01
CA GLY A 95 -29.98 27.30 -22.69
C GLY A 95 -30.17 27.74 -24.13
N GLU A 96 -29.82 26.87 -25.07
CA GLU A 96 -30.47 26.83 -26.38
C GLU A 96 -30.43 25.40 -26.91
N SER A 97 -31.62 24.89 -27.20
CA SER A 97 -31.83 23.63 -27.88
C SER A 97 -31.39 23.78 -29.34
N ASP A 98 -30.27 23.20 -29.72
CA ASP A 98 -30.01 22.92 -31.13
C ASP A 98 -29.32 21.57 -31.31
N SER A 99 -29.91 20.75 -32.16
CA SER A 99 -29.48 19.39 -32.49
C SER A 99 -28.28 19.46 -33.42
N ASP A 100 -27.09 19.71 -32.88
CA ASP A 100 -25.95 20.05 -33.71
C ASP A 100 -24.89 18.93 -33.72
N ASP A 101 -24.82 18.23 -34.86
CA ASP A 101 -23.81 17.22 -35.22
C ASP A 101 -22.46 17.91 -35.52
N ARG A 102 -22.02 18.79 -34.61
CA ARG A 102 -20.82 19.61 -34.74
C ARG A 102 -19.57 18.73 -34.77
N VAL A 103 -18.90 18.78 -35.92
CA VAL A 103 -17.62 18.10 -36.15
C VAL A 103 -16.50 19.12 -35.98
N LEU A 104 -15.59 18.86 -35.04
CA LEU A 104 -14.42 19.69 -34.80
C LEU A 104 -13.22 19.12 -35.57
N ARG A 105 -12.36 19.96 -36.16
CA ARG A 105 -11.27 19.48 -37.04
C ARG A 105 -9.89 19.86 -36.53
N ALA A 106 -9.06 18.87 -36.25
CA ALA A 106 -7.66 19.04 -35.88
C ALA A 106 -6.80 19.76 -36.91
N LYS A 107 -5.69 20.34 -36.45
CA LYS A 107 -4.62 20.81 -37.35
C LYS A 107 -4.01 19.69 -38.19
N ASP A 108 -3.99 18.46 -37.67
CA ASP A 108 -3.53 17.26 -38.39
C ASP A 108 -4.61 16.65 -39.31
N GLY A 109 -5.80 17.26 -39.37
CA GLY A 109 -6.93 16.81 -40.18
C GLY A 109 -7.86 15.80 -39.51
N THR A 110 -7.55 15.33 -38.29
CA THR A 110 -8.45 14.45 -37.50
C THR A 110 -9.79 15.12 -37.25
N LEU A 111 -10.90 14.39 -37.42
CA LEU A 111 -12.26 14.88 -37.18
C LEU A 111 -12.77 14.33 -35.85
N TRP A 112 -13.24 15.22 -34.98
CA TRP A 112 -13.80 14.91 -33.68
C TRP A 112 -15.30 15.20 -33.71
N LYS A 113 -16.09 14.30 -33.13
CA LYS A 113 -17.52 14.50 -32.94
C LYS A 113 -17.79 14.73 -31.47
N LEU A 114 -18.62 15.72 -31.18
CA LEU A 114 -19.11 15.99 -29.82
C LEU A 114 -20.14 14.95 -29.37
N THR A 115 -20.82 14.34 -30.34
CA THR A 115 -21.79 13.27 -30.13
C THR A 115 -21.11 11.91 -30.27
N SER A 116 -21.35 11.04 -29.29
CA SER A 116 -20.94 9.64 -29.40
C SER A 116 -21.71 8.98 -30.55
N PRO A 117 -21.05 8.22 -31.45
CA PRO A 117 -21.76 7.48 -32.49
C PRO A 117 -22.77 6.51 -31.86
N SER A 118 -23.98 6.44 -32.42
CA SER A 118 -25.04 5.53 -31.96
C SER A 118 -24.64 4.07 -32.20
N ALA A 119 -24.02 3.44 -31.20
CA ALA A 119 -23.70 2.02 -31.25
C ALA A 119 -24.87 1.20 -30.70
N HIS A 120 -25.51 0.39 -31.54
CA HIS A 120 -26.56 -0.56 -31.09
C HIS A 120 -25.98 -1.86 -30.51
N GLN A 121 -24.70 -2.14 -30.74
CA GLN A 121 -24.01 -3.33 -30.27
C GLN A 121 -22.57 -3.00 -29.88
N THR A 122 -22.06 -3.69 -28.86
CA THR A 122 -20.66 -3.63 -28.47
C THR A 122 -19.78 -4.14 -29.62
N PRO A 123 -18.75 -3.39 -30.05
CA PRO A 123 -17.82 -3.86 -31.08
C PRO A 123 -17.22 -5.21 -30.71
N THR A 124 -17.05 -6.10 -31.69
CA THR A 124 -16.54 -7.48 -31.48
C THR A 124 -15.21 -7.51 -30.74
N GLN A 125 -14.36 -6.52 -30.99
CA GLN A 125 -13.07 -6.34 -30.32
C GLN A 125 -13.17 -5.99 -28.82
N ASN A 126 -14.32 -5.50 -28.36
CA ASN A 126 -14.58 -5.13 -26.95
C ASN A 126 -15.38 -6.22 -26.21
N ILE A 127 -15.63 -7.37 -26.83
CA ILE A 127 -16.34 -8.48 -26.19
C ILE A 127 -15.36 -9.28 -25.34
N LEU A 128 -15.49 -9.18 -24.02
CA LEU A 128 -14.74 -10.03 -23.10
C LEU A 128 -15.19 -11.50 -23.20
N ARG A 129 -14.23 -12.38 -23.47
CA ARG A 129 -14.46 -13.85 -23.50
C ARG A 129 -14.13 -14.55 -22.19
N GLN A 130 -13.46 -13.85 -21.28
CA GLN A 130 -13.04 -14.38 -19.98
C GLN A 130 -13.93 -13.79 -18.88
N ARG A 131 -14.38 -14.64 -17.96
CA ARG A 131 -15.10 -14.19 -16.77
C ARG A 131 -14.13 -13.48 -15.82
N SER A 132 -14.51 -12.27 -15.39
CA SER A 132 -13.80 -11.50 -14.37
C SER A 132 -14.04 -12.05 -12.96
N GLY A 133 -13.21 -11.62 -12.01
CA GLY A 133 -13.31 -11.97 -10.60
C GLY A 133 -12.12 -12.77 -10.10
N THR A 134 -12.29 -13.31 -8.89
CA THR A 134 -11.28 -14.14 -8.24
C THR A 134 -11.00 -15.40 -9.06
N SER A 135 -9.73 -15.82 -9.06
CA SER A 135 -9.36 -17.12 -9.61
C SER A 135 -10.16 -18.23 -8.93
N ARG A 136 -10.43 -19.34 -9.64
CA ARG A 136 -11.11 -20.51 -9.05
C ARG A 136 -10.38 -21.02 -7.80
N THR A 137 -9.06 -20.86 -7.75
CA THR A 137 -8.21 -21.27 -6.63
C THR A 137 -8.39 -20.41 -5.38
N THR A 138 -8.91 -19.20 -5.49
CA THR A 138 -9.05 -18.26 -4.35
C THR A 138 -10.50 -18.04 -3.89
N LYS A 139 -11.48 -18.62 -4.58
CA LYS A 139 -12.90 -18.36 -4.35
C LYS A 139 -13.41 -18.77 -2.95
N ASN A 140 -12.83 -19.80 -2.36
CA ASN A 140 -13.29 -20.38 -1.09
C ASN A 140 -12.25 -20.27 0.04
N LEU A 141 -11.30 -19.35 -0.09
CA LEU A 141 -10.27 -19.14 0.92
C LEU A 141 -10.84 -18.40 2.13
N SER A 142 -10.27 -18.68 3.31
CA SER A 142 -10.51 -17.84 4.49
C SER A 142 -9.95 -16.43 4.26
N VAL A 143 -10.32 -15.47 5.11
CA VAL A 143 -9.76 -14.12 5.05
C VAL A 143 -8.23 -14.15 5.22
N SER A 144 -7.72 -14.98 6.13
CA SER A 144 -6.30 -15.17 6.36
C SER A 144 -5.59 -15.74 5.13
N ASP A 145 -6.13 -16.82 4.55
CA ASP A 145 -5.54 -17.44 3.36
C ASP A 145 -5.58 -16.51 2.14
N THR A 146 -6.64 -15.69 2.04
CA THR A 146 -6.74 -14.65 1.01
C THR A 146 -5.65 -13.60 1.17
N PHE A 147 -5.39 -13.15 2.40
CA PHE A 147 -4.28 -12.24 2.69
C PHE A 147 -2.93 -12.88 2.31
N ARG A 148 -2.74 -14.17 2.59
CA ARG A 148 -1.51 -14.92 2.22
C ARG A 148 -1.34 -15.13 0.72
N CYS A 149 -2.39 -15.04 -0.10
CA CYS A 149 -2.22 -14.97 -1.54
C CYS A 149 -1.53 -13.67 -1.98
N ILE A 150 -1.74 -12.56 -1.27
CA ILE A 150 -1.18 -11.24 -1.60
C ILE A 150 0.18 -11.05 -0.92
N PHE A 151 0.23 -11.25 0.40
CA PHE A 151 1.43 -11.16 1.22
C PHE A 151 1.85 -12.57 1.67
N ASN A 152 2.56 -13.25 0.77
CA ASN A 152 2.80 -14.68 0.88
C ASN A 152 4.00 -15.03 1.78
N GLN A 153 4.19 -16.33 2.01
CA GLN A 153 5.26 -16.83 2.87
C GLN A 153 6.67 -16.42 2.41
N VAL A 154 6.90 -16.34 1.11
CA VAL A 154 8.20 -15.93 0.57
C VAL A 154 8.51 -14.49 0.98
N MET A 155 7.52 -13.60 0.89
CA MET A 155 7.66 -12.21 1.34
C MET A 155 7.93 -12.14 2.86
N CYS A 156 7.18 -12.88 3.67
CA CYS A 156 7.40 -12.94 5.12
C CYS A 156 8.81 -13.44 5.46
N ASN A 157 9.27 -14.50 4.80
CA ASN A 157 10.60 -15.07 5.03
C ASN A 157 11.72 -14.08 4.70
N ILE A 158 11.58 -13.29 3.63
CA ILE A 158 12.53 -12.21 3.30
C ILE A 158 12.58 -11.20 4.46
N VAL A 159 11.43 -10.67 4.86
CA VAL A 159 11.36 -9.66 5.93
C VAL A 159 11.95 -10.18 7.24
N ILE A 160 11.56 -11.39 7.65
CA ILE A 160 12.04 -12.00 8.89
C ILE A 160 13.55 -12.20 8.85
N LYS A 161 14.08 -12.78 7.76
CA LYS A 161 15.51 -13.05 7.59
C LYS A 161 16.33 -11.76 7.64
N GLU A 162 15.91 -10.73 6.94
CA GLU A 162 16.65 -9.48 6.82
C GLU A 162 16.55 -8.63 8.09
N THR A 163 15.40 -8.65 8.76
CA THR A 163 15.19 -8.03 10.08
C THR A 163 16.09 -8.68 11.13
N ASN A 164 16.14 -10.01 11.19
CA ASN A 164 17.03 -10.75 12.08
C ASN A 164 18.50 -10.46 11.80
N ARG A 165 18.91 -10.37 10.52
CA ARG A 165 20.28 -10.00 10.17
C ARG A 165 20.64 -8.62 10.71
N LYS A 166 19.79 -7.62 10.48
CA LYS A 166 20.06 -6.25 10.91
C LYS A 166 20.14 -6.12 12.43
N ALA A 167 19.22 -6.74 13.17
CA ALA A 167 19.22 -6.70 14.62
C ALA A 167 20.51 -7.30 15.21
N ASN A 168 20.92 -8.48 14.71
CA ASN A 168 22.16 -9.12 15.13
C ASN A 168 23.39 -8.27 14.81
N GLU A 169 23.45 -7.65 13.63
CA GLU A 169 24.56 -6.78 13.24
C GLU A 169 24.69 -5.57 14.19
N VAL A 170 23.58 -4.87 14.46
CA VAL A 170 23.57 -3.68 15.32
C VAL A 170 23.96 -4.04 16.75
N TYR A 171 23.39 -5.11 17.30
CA TYR A 171 23.73 -5.54 18.65
C TYR A 171 25.16 -6.03 18.75
N SER A 172 25.68 -6.76 17.76
CA SER A 172 27.08 -7.19 17.74
C SER A 172 28.03 -5.98 17.73
N LYS A 173 27.76 -4.97 16.88
CA LYS A 173 28.56 -3.73 16.85
C LYS A 173 28.50 -2.99 18.18
N TRP A 174 27.31 -2.85 18.78
CA TRP A 174 27.15 -2.16 20.06
C TRP A 174 27.89 -2.89 21.19
N ASN A 175 27.79 -4.22 21.23
CA ASN A 175 28.43 -5.10 22.21
C ASN A 175 29.96 -4.99 22.15
N ILE A 176 30.54 -4.96 20.94
CA ILE A 176 31.98 -4.75 20.74
C ILE A 176 32.42 -3.38 21.26
N SER A 177 31.61 -2.34 21.04
CA SER A 177 31.91 -0.97 21.48
C SER A 177 31.63 -0.72 22.97
N ASN A 178 30.88 -1.60 23.64
CA ASN A 178 30.50 -1.47 25.06
C ASN A 178 30.72 -2.81 25.81
N PRO A 179 31.95 -3.31 25.88
CA PRO A 179 32.24 -4.61 26.52
C PRO A 179 31.93 -4.62 28.02
N GLU A 180 31.91 -3.46 28.67
CA GLU A 180 31.63 -3.28 30.09
C GLU A 180 30.14 -3.33 30.45
N LYS A 181 29.25 -3.20 29.45
CA LYS A 181 27.79 -3.19 29.67
C LYS A 181 27.18 -4.57 29.48
N PRO A 182 25.98 -4.81 30.04
CA PRO A 182 25.19 -5.99 29.74
C PRO A 182 25.02 -6.14 28.22
N GLN A 183 25.35 -7.33 27.73
CA GLN A 183 25.37 -7.61 26.30
C GLN A 183 23.95 -7.66 25.76
N LYS A 184 23.71 -6.94 24.67
CA LYS A 184 22.43 -6.97 23.96
C LYS A 184 22.32 -8.27 23.17
N ILE A 185 21.24 -9.00 23.37
CA ILE A 185 20.96 -10.27 22.70
C ILE A 185 19.63 -10.14 21.94
N TRP A 186 19.67 -10.38 20.64
CA TRP A 186 18.47 -10.37 19.82
C TRP A 186 17.77 -11.73 19.91
N LYS A 187 16.53 -11.73 20.41
CA LYS A 187 15.64 -12.88 20.24
C LYS A 187 15.21 -12.94 18.76
N PRO A 188 15.54 -14.00 18.00
CA PRO A 188 15.15 -14.10 16.60
C PRO A 188 13.64 -13.90 16.43
N LEU A 189 13.26 -13.03 15.50
CA LEU A 189 11.90 -12.87 15.04
C LEU A 189 11.46 -14.18 14.38
N THR A 190 10.41 -14.78 14.92
CA THR A 190 9.78 -15.98 14.36
C THR A 190 8.65 -15.59 13.41
N GLU A 191 8.17 -16.56 12.65
CA GLU A 191 7.01 -16.39 11.78
C GLU A 191 5.75 -16.01 12.57
N GLU A 192 5.47 -16.72 13.67
CA GLU A 192 4.34 -16.44 14.54
C GLU A 192 4.40 -15.03 15.16
N GLU A 193 5.58 -14.61 15.63
CA GLU A 193 5.77 -13.24 16.15
C GLU A 193 5.58 -12.18 15.06
N PHE A 194 6.01 -12.47 13.83
CA PHE A 194 5.84 -11.55 12.70
C PHE A 194 4.39 -11.46 12.24
N ASP A 195 3.64 -12.56 12.29
CA ASP A 195 2.21 -12.57 12.03
C ASP A 195 1.44 -11.78 13.09
N GLY A 196 1.82 -11.93 14.37
CA GLY A 196 1.32 -11.08 15.45
C GLY A 196 1.62 -9.60 15.21
N TYR A 197 2.83 -9.27 14.74
CA TYR A 197 3.22 -7.90 14.38
C TYR A 197 2.32 -7.33 13.27
N LEU A 198 2.09 -8.09 12.19
CA LEU A 198 1.18 -7.68 11.11
C LEU A 198 -0.27 -7.54 11.60
N GLY A 199 -0.73 -8.46 12.46
CA GLY A 199 -2.05 -8.43 13.06
C GLY A 199 -2.30 -7.15 13.88
N ILE A 200 -1.29 -6.70 14.62
CA ILE A 200 -1.33 -5.41 15.33
C ILE A 200 -1.47 -4.24 14.35
N LEU A 201 -0.66 -4.19 13.28
CA LEU A 201 -0.71 -3.11 12.30
C LEU A 201 -2.08 -3.03 11.59
N ILE A 202 -2.63 -4.18 11.21
CA ILE A 202 -3.96 -4.26 10.59
C ILE A 202 -5.03 -3.79 11.58
N THR A 203 -4.96 -4.24 12.84
CA THR A 203 -5.90 -3.85 13.89
C THR A 203 -5.86 -2.34 14.14
N ALA A 204 -4.67 -1.75 14.25
CA ALA A 204 -4.49 -0.31 14.42
C ALA A 204 -5.07 0.48 13.23
N GLY A 205 -4.91 -0.02 12.00
CA GLY A 205 -5.51 0.55 10.81
C GLY A 205 -7.05 0.55 10.85
N VAL A 206 -7.65 -0.59 11.19
CA VAL A 206 -9.13 -0.72 11.34
C VAL A 206 -9.68 0.17 12.44
N ARG A 207 -8.87 0.40 13.49
CA ARG A 207 -9.21 1.25 14.64
C ARG A 207 -8.99 2.74 14.38
N HIS A 208 -8.45 3.11 13.22
CA HIS A 208 -8.04 4.48 12.88
C HIS A 208 -7.01 5.07 13.86
N SER A 209 -6.20 4.21 14.48
CA SER A 209 -5.22 4.59 15.50
C SER A 209 -3.81 4.82 14.93
N SER A 210 -3.71 5.04 13.61
CA SER A 210 -2.42 5.19 12.92
C SER A 210 -1.66 6.47 13.31
N SER A 211 -2.34 7.45 13.88
CA SER A 211 -1.74 8.71 14.38
C SER A 211 -1.61 8.76 15.90
N GLU A 212 -2.02 7.72 16.61
CA GLU A 212 -1.89 7.63 18.06
C GLU A 212 -0.46 7.24 18.43
N ASP A 213 0.01 7.72 19.58
CA ASP A 213 1.29 7.24 20.13
C ASP A 213 1.16 5.75 20.44
N VAL A 214 2.18 4.97 20.08
CA VAL A 214 2.23 3.53 20.33
C VAL A 214 1.99 3.21 21.82
N LYS A 215 2.41 4.07 22.75
CA LYS A 215 2.16 3.89 24.18
C LYS A 215 0.67 3.89 24.52
N GLU A 216 -0.12 4.75 23.87
CA GLU A 216 -1.57 4.79 24.10
C GLU A 216 -2.22 3.47 23.68
N LEU A 217 -1.74 2.85 22.59
CA LEU A 217 -2.22 1.53 22.16
C LEU A 217 -1.92 0.42 23.18
N TRP A 218 -0.88 0.56 23.99
CA TRP A 218 -0.49 -0.42 25.00
C TRP A 218 -0.97 -0.11 26.43
N ARG A 219 -1.82 0.90 26.64
CA ARG A 219 -2.40 1.16 27.98
C ARG A 219 -3.40 0.11 28.40
N MET A 220 -3.55 -0.12 29.71
CA MET A 220 -4.46 -1.14 30.24
C MET A 220 -5.94 -0.96 29.84
N ASP A 221 -6.38 0.27 29.60
CA ASP A 221 -7.72 0.63 29.13
C ASP A 221 -7.86 0.63 27.59
N ALA A 222 -6.75 0.50 26.85
CA ALA A 222 -6.75 0.37 25.40
C ALA A 222 -7.12 -1.04 24.94
N TYR A 223 -7.34 -1.20 23.62
CA TYR A 223 -7.79 -2.45 23.02
C TYR A 223 -6.89 -3.64 23.43
N PRO A 224 -7.43 -4.66 24.13
CA PRO A 224 -6.60 -5.67 24.79
C PRO A 224 -5.70 -6.47 23.85
N LEU A 225 -6.10 -6.61 22.58
CA LEU A 225 -5.40 -7.44 21.60
C LEU A 225 -3.94 -7.00 21.39
N TYR A 226 -3.63 -5.71 21.50
CA TYR A 226 -2.25 -5.22 21.35
C TYR A 226 -1.31 -5.85 22.39
N ARG A 227 -1.69 -5.77 23.68
CA ARG A 227 -0.93 -6.35 24.80
C ARG A 227 -0.95 -7.87 24.81
N ALA A 228 -2.09 -8.46 24.45
CA ALA A 228 -2.24 -9.91 24.37
C ALA A 228 -1.39 -10.53 23.24
N THR A 229 -1.06 -9.75 22.20
CA THR A 229 -0.29 -10.23 21.05
C THR A 229 1.22 -10.09 21.26
N MET A 230 1.70 -8.92 21.72
CA MET A 230 3.12 -8.76 22.09
C MET A 230 3.36 -7.61 23.05
N ALA A 231 4.47 -7.66 23.79
CA ALA A 231 4.93 -6.55 24.62
C ALA A 231 5.37 -5.34 23.78
N ILE A 232 5.13 -4.12 24.29
CA ILE A 232 5.46 -2.85 23.61
C ILE A 232 6.95 -2.76 23.22
N ASN A 233 7.85 -3.20 24.11
CA ASN A 233 9.28 -3.18 23.86
C ASN A 233 9.67 -4.11 22.70
N ARG A 234 8.97 -5.25 22.56
CA ARG A 234 9.18 -6.17 21.43
C ARG A 234 8.66 -5.56 20.13
N PHE A 235 7.48 -4.92 20.17
CA PHE A 235 6.93 -4.20 19.01
C PHE A 235 7.92 -3.12 18.52
N TRP A 236 8.40 -2.25 19.42
CA TRP A 236 9.40 -1.23 19.07
C TRP A 236 10.69 -1.82 18.51
N ALA A 237 11.20 -2.90 19.11
CA ALA A 237 12.42 -3.53 18.64
C ALA A 237 12.26 -4.11 17.23
N ILE A 238 11.11 -4.75 16.93
CA ILE A 238 10.78 -5.23 15.58
C ILE A 238 10.67 -4.05 14.61
N THR A 239 9.91 -3.00 14.95
CA THR A 239 9.74 -1.81 14.11
C THR A 239 11.08 -1.15 13.77
N ARG A 240 11.99 -1.05 14.74
CA ARG A 240 13.34 -0.47 14.55
C ARG A 240 14.17 -1.26 13.53
N PHE A 241 14.19 -2.58 13.65
CA PHE A 241 15.05 -3.45 12.85
C PHE A 241 14.42 -3.97 11.57
N LEU A 242 13.15 -3.63 11.31
CA LEU A 242 12.43 -4.10 10.13
C LEU A 242 13.22 -3.79 8.84
N ARG A 243 13.49 -4.81 8.03
CA ARG A 243 14.18 -4.70 6.73
C ARG A 243 13.48 -5.56 5.68
N PHE A 244 13.60 -5.14 4.43
CA PHE A 244 12.82 -5.67 3.30
C PHE A 244 13.70 -6.25 2.18
N ASP A 245 15.02 -6.17 2.31
CA ASP A 245 16.01 -6.62 1.34
C ASP A 245 17.35 -6.93 2.00
N ASN A 246 18.23 -7.59 1.25
CA ASN A 246 19.60 -7.83 1.68
C ASN A 246 20.49 -6.59 1.53
N ALA A 247 20.80 -5.96 2.67
CA ALA A 247 21.66 -4.79 2.76
C ALA A 247 23.04 -4.96 2.11
N ASN A 248 23.64 -6.16 2.16
CA ASN A 248 24.98 -6.42 1.61
C ASN A 248 25.05 -6.28 0.08
N THR A 249 23.91 -6.42 -0.59
CA THR A 249 23.79 -6.32 -2.07
C THR A 249 23.13 -5.02 -2.51
N ARG A 250 22.68 -4.21 -1.55
CA ARG A 250 21.93 -2.97 -1.82
C ARG A 250 22.80 -1.91 -2.49
N PRO A 251 24.07 -1.68 -2.11
CA PRO A 251 24.92 -0.67 -2.75
C PRO A 251 25.02 -0.84 -4.27
N GLN A 252 25.21 -2.07 -4.75
CA GLN A 252 25.29 -2.36 -6.19
C GLN A 252 23.95 -2.16 -6.89
N ARG A 253 22.83 -2.52 -6.23
CA ARG A 253 21.48 -2.33 -6.82
C ARG A 253 21.10 -0.86 -6.90
N LEU A 254 21.49 -0.05 -5.92
CA LEU A 254 21.24 1.40 -5.88
C LEU A 254 21.84 2.16 -7.07
N GLU A 255 22.82 1.60 -7.77
CA GLU A 255 23.37 2.18 -9.00
C GLU A 255 22.33 2.30 -10.12
N SER A 256 21.33 1.41 -10.13
CA SER A 256 20.29 1.35 -11.17
C SER A 256 18.86 1.48 -10.64
N ASP A 257 18.65 1.20 -9.36
CA ASP A 257 17.33 1.15 -8.72
C ASP A 257 17.35 1.93 -7.41
N LYS A 258 16.81 3.15 -7.45
CA LYS A 258 16.72 4.00 -6.24
C LYS A 258 15.80 3.39 -5.17
N ALA A 259 14.86 2.52 -5.54
CA ALA A 259 13.95 1.84 -4.63
C ALA A 259 14.45 0.45 -4.19
N ALA A 260 15.74 0.14 -4.42
CA ALA A 260 16.36 -1.15 -4.13
C ALA A 260 15.99 -1.76 -2.77
N ALA A 261 15.80 -0.94 -1.73
CA ALA A 261 15.41 -1.40 -0.41
C ALA A 261 14.06 -2.15 -0.35
N ILE A 262 13.16 -1.96 -1.32
CA ILE A 262 11.81 -2.54 -1.35
C ILE A 262 11.47 -3.27 -2.66
N THR A 263 12.25 -3.06 -3.72
CA THR A 263 11.95 -3.55 -5.08
C THR A 263 11.64 -5.04 -5.14
N GLU A 264 12.36 -5.89 -4.42
CA GLU A 264 12.12 -7.34 -4.43
C GLU A 264 10.70 -7.67 -3.93
N LEU A 265 10.30 -7.13 -2.78
CA LEU A 265 8.94 -7.31 -2.25
C LEU A 265 7.89 -6.66 -3.15
N TRP A 266 8.20 -5.51 -3.75
CA TRP A 266 7.28 -4.82 -4.67
C TRP A 266 6.97 -5.67 -5.91
N LEU A 267 8.00 -6.33 -6.48
CA LEU A 267 7.83 -7.24 -7.61
C LEU A 267 7.02 -8.48 -7.23
N LEU A 268 7.26 -9.05 -6.04
CA LEU A 268 6.49 -10.17 -5.51
C LEU A 268 5.02 -9.78 -5.31
N LEU A 269 4.76 -8.61 -4.72
CA LEU A 269 3.41 -8.08 -4.54
C LEU A 269 2.68 -7.93 -5.89
N ASN A 270 3.30 -7.30 -6.87
CA ASN A 270 2.72 -7.14 -8.21
C ASN A 270 2.45 -8.49 -8.92
N ASN A 271 3.28 -9.50 -8.67
CA ASN A 271 3.05 -10.83 -9.21
C ASN A 271 1.84 -11.48 -8.55
N ASN A 272 1.76 -11.41 -7.23
CA ASN A 272 0.66 -11.96 -6.45
C ASN A 272 -0.68 -11.29 -6.81
N LEU A 273 -0.73 -9.96 -6.86
CA LEU A 273 -1.94 -9.21 -7.22
C LEU A 273 -2.52 -9.66 -8.57
N ARG A 274 -1.66 -9.86 -9.58
CA ARG A 274 -2.08 -10.32 -10.91
C ARG A 274 -2.43 -11.80 -11.00
N ALA A 275 -1.83 -12.64 -10.16
CA ALA A 275 -2.02 -14.09 -10.24
C ALA A 275 -3.40 -14.53 -9.73
N HIS A 276 -3.98 -13.78 -8.80
CA HIS A 276 -5.17 -14.20 -8.06
C HIS A 276 -6.48 -13.55 -8.52
N TYR A 277 -6.41 -12.62 -9.48
CA TYR A 277 -7.57 -11.86 -9.93
C TYR A 277 -7.55 -11.62 -11.45
N VAL A 278 -8.71 -11.82 -12.09
CA VAL A 278 -8.95 -11.49 -13.49
C VAL A 278 -9.81 -10.22 -13.54
N PRO A 279 -9.32 -9.12 -14.10
CA PRO A 279 -10.06 -7.87 -14.05
C PRO A 279 -11.28 -7.83 -14.97
N SER A 280 -12.17 -6.88 -14.68
CA SER A 280 -13.38 -6.55 -15.43
C SER A 280 -13.06 -5.87 -16.77
N GLU A 281 -14.07 -5.25 -17.37
CA GLU A 281 -14.04 -4.63 -18.70
C GLU A 281 -13.22 -3.34 -18.74
N CYS A 282 -13.22 -2.60 -17.63
CA CYS A 282 -12.58 -1.31 -17.53
C CYS A 282 -11.41 -1.36 -16.54
N LEU A 283 -10.26 -0.87 -16.98
CA LEU A 283 -9.08 -0.67 -16.15
C LEU A 283 -8.82 0.83 -16.03
N THR A 284 -8.50 1.31 -14.85
CA THR A 284 -8.12 2.71 -14.65
C THR A 284 -6.62 2.82 -14.41
N VAL A 285 -5.98 3.81 -15.02
CA VAL A 285 -4.58 4.17 -14.75
C VAL A 285 -4.53 5.56 -14.16
N ASP A 286 -3.89 5.69 -13.00
CA ASP A 286 -3.83 6.93 -12.23
C ASP A 286 -2.62 6.93 -11.27
N GLU A 287 -2.30 8.08 -10.67
CA GLU A 287 -1.34 8.18 -9.58
C GLU A 287 -1.95 8.10 -8.18
N GLN A 288 -1.17 7.52 -7.28
CA GLN A 288 -1.34 7.63 -5.85
C GLN A 288 -0.10 8.30 -5.25
N LEU A 289 -0.32 9.23 -4.33
CA LEU A 289 0.75 9.79 -3.50
C LEU A 289 0.67 9.22 -2.09
N PHE A 290 1.63 8.36 -1.73
CA PHE A 290 1.74 7.82 -0.38
C PHE A 290 2.40 8.85 0.55
N PRO A 291 1.71 9.38 1.57
CA PRO A 291 2.24 10.46 2.41
C PRO A 291 3.54 10.05 3.10
N TYR A 292 4.61 10.79 2.81
CA TYR A 292 5.92 10.50 3.38
C TYR A 292 6.81 11.74 3.35
N ARG A 293 7.44 12.07 4.48
CA ARG A 293 8.34 13.22 4.64
C ARG A 293 9.77 12.82 5.00
N GLY A 294 10.08 11.52 5.03
CA GLY A 294 11.45 11.08 5.29
C GLY A 294 12.38 11.32 4.10
N ARG A 295 13.67 11.15 4.34
CA ARG A 295 14.72 11.36 3.34
C ARG A 295 14.78 10.16 2.40
N THR A 296 14.23 10.29 1.20
CA THR A 296 14.46 9.33 0.10
C THR A 296 14.79 10.09 -1.18
N ARG A 297 15.56 9.45 -2.08
CA ARG A 297 16.03 10.05 -3.36
C ARG A 297 14.92 10.24 -4.41
N PHE A 298 13.66 10.02 -4.04
CA PHE A 298 12.53 10.03 -4.95
C PHE A 298 11.21 10.46 -4.29
N THR A 299 11.26 11.11 -3.12
CA THR A 299 10.09 11.80 -2.56
C THR A 299 9.66 12.91 -3.51
N GLN A 300 8.37 12.98 -3.82
CA GLN A 300 7.76 13.95 -4.73
C GLN A 300 7.02 15.03 -3.95
N TYR A 301 6.99 16.25 -4.50
CA TYR A 301 6.11 17.32 -4.03
C TYR A 301 4.98 17.57 -5.04
N MET A 302 3.75 17.34 -4.62
CA MET A 302 2.53 17.56 -5.42
C MET A 302 1.59 18.50 -4.65
N PRO A 303 1.57 19.81 -4.98
CA PRO A 303 0.87 20.82 -4.18
C PRO A 303 -0.65 20.63 -4.15
N ALA A 304 -1.23 20.06 -5.21
CA ALA A 304 -2.67 19.80 -5.32
C ALA A 304 -3.16 18.62 -4.47
N LYS A 305 -2.27 17.73 -4.02
CA LYS A 305 -2.65 16.56 -3.19
C LYS A 305 -2.72 16.95 -1.71
N PRO A 306 -3.65 16.35 -0.92
CA PRO A 306 -3.79 16.66 0.52
C PRO A 306 -2.49 16.48 1.30
N ALA A 307 -1.79 15.37 1.06
CA ALA A 307 -0.43 15.16 1.52
C ALA A 307 0.53 15.71 0.46
N LYS A 308 1.02 16.94 0.63
CA LYS A 308 1.85 17.61 -0.38
C LYS A 308 3.17 16.88 -0.70
N TYR A 309 3.67 16.04 0.20
CA TYR A 309 4.93 15.30 0.04
C TYR A 309 4.68 13.79 0.21
N GLY A 310 5.27 13.00 -0.68
CA GLY A 310 5.12 11.55 -0.59
C GLY A 310 5.87 10.76 -1.65
N ILE A 311 5.69 9.45 -1.61
CA ILE A 311 6.17 8.53 -2.65
C ILE A 311 5.06 8.40 -3.69
N LYS A 312 5.33 8.82 -4.93
CA LYS A 312 4.39 8.70 -6.04
C LYS A 312 4.41 7.29 -6.60
N ILE A 313 3.24 6.71 -6.83
CA ILE A 313 3.06 5.36 -7.37
C ILE A 313 2.02 5.45 -8.48
N TRP A 314 2.36 4.98 -9.68
CA TRP A 314 1.40 4.80 -10.76
C TRP A 314 0.72 3.45 -10.62
N TRP A 315 -0.60 3.41 -10.67
CA TRP A 315 -1.36 2.18 -10.54
C TRP A 315 -2.17 1.90 -11.80
N VAL A 316 -2.30 0.61 -12.13
CA VAL A 316 -3.44 0.12 -12.91
C VAL A 316 -4.34 -0.69 -11.99
N CYS A 317 -5.62 -0.33 -11.95
CA CYS A 317 -6.63 -0.93 -11.11
C CYS A 317 -7.83 -1.37 -11.95
N ASP A 318 -8.59 -2.34 -11.45
CA ASP A 318 -9.91 -2.64 -11.99
C ASP A 318 -10.90 -1.53 -11.59
N SER A 319 -11.56 -0.91 -12.56
CA SER A 319 -12.48 0.20 -12.31
C SER A 319 -13.74 -0.21 -11.56
N LEU A 320 -14.15 -1.48 -11.62
CA LEU A 320 -15.42 -1.92 -11.02
C LEU A 320 -15.34 -2.05 -9.49
N ASN A 321 -14.19 -2.47 -8.97
CA ASN A 321 -14.03 -2.80 -7.55
C ASN A 321 -12.74 -2.24 -6.93
N SER A 322 -12.03 -1.38 -7.66
CA SER A 322 -10.79 -0.75 -7.23
C SER A 322 -9.66 -1.73 -6.88
N TYR A 323 -9.70 -2.96 -7.40
CA TYR A 323 -8.66 -3.94 -7.13
C TYR A 323 -7.33 -3.53 -7.81
N PRO A 324 -6.23 -3.40 -7.07
CA PRO A 324 -4.94 -3.02 -7.65
C PRO A 324 -4.33 -4.21 -8.41
N LEU A 325 -3.92 -3.97 -9.65
CA LEU A 325 -3.35 -5.01 -10.51
C LEU A 325 -1.83 -4.89 -10.58
N THR A 326 -1.30 -3.69 -10.83
CA THR A 326 0.14 -3.46 -10.86
C THR A 326 0.43 -2.02 -10.48
N GLY A 327 1.39 -1.84 -9.59
CA GLY A 327 1.92 -0.53 -9.20
C GLY A 327 3.35 -0.32 -9.71
N GLN A 328 3.68 0.88 -10.13
CA GLN A 328 5.03 1.31 -10.47
C GLN A 328 5.44 2.47 -9.56
N ILE A 329 6.41 2.24 -8.67
CA ILE A 329 6.99 3.31 -7.85
C ILE A 329 7.72 4.29 -8.78
N TYR A 330 7.39 5.57 -8.66
CA TYR A 330 8.10 6.62 -9.38
C TYR A 330 9.37 6.99 -8.63
N THR A 331 10.52 6.74 -9.25
CA THR A 331 11.84 6.97 -8.65
C THR A 331 12.47 8.32 -9.06
N GLY A 332 11.66 9.29 -9.47
CA GLY A 332 12.14 10.58 -9.98
C GLY A 332 12.89 10.47 -11.32
N LYS A 333 13.59 11.55 -11.68
CA LYS A 333 14.37 11.64 -12.93
C LYS A 333 15.43 10.53 -13.05
N SER A 334 15.58 10.04 -14.27
CA SER A 334 16.74 9.29 -14.71
C SER A 334 17.98 10.21 -14.75
N PRO A 335 19.20 9.68 -14.57
CA PRO A 335 20.43 10.45 -14.82
C PRO A 335 20.50 11.05 -16.24
N LYS A 336 19.70 10.54 -17.18
CA LYS A 336 19.60 11.01 -18.57
C LYS A 336 18.70 12.25 -18.74
N GLY A 337 18.11 12.78 -17.66
CA GLY A 337 17.26 13.97 -17.68
C GLY A 337 15.76 13.67 -17.52
N ARG A 338 14.92 14.70 -17.74
CA ARG A 338 13.46 14.60 -17.65
C ARG A 338 12.93 13.67 -18.74
N GLU A 339 12.11 12.71 -18.32
CA GLU A 339 11.47 11.77 -19.23
C GLU A 339 10.45 12.50 -20.13
N GLN A 340 10.56 12.32 -21.44
CA GLN A 340 9.56 12.79 -22.40
C GLN A 340 8.45 11.75 -22.55
N ASN A 341 7.20 12.20 -22.66
CA ASN A 341 6.02 11.35 -22.83
C ASN A 341 5.82 10.32 -21.69
N GLN A 342 6.13 10.73 -20.45
CA GLN A 342 6.03 9.86 -19.27
C GLN A 342 4.63 9.22 -19.13
N GLY A 343 3.55 9.99 -19.28
CA GLY A 343 2.20 9.44 -19.19
C GLY A 343 1.96 8.30 -20.20
N GLU A 344 2.37 8.50 -21.44
CA GLU A 344 2.28 7.47 -22.48
C GLU A 344 3.14 6.23 -22.16
N ARG A 345 4.35 6.39 -21.60
CA ARG A 345 5.17 5.25 -21.15
C ARG A 345 4.51 4.50 -19.99
N VAL A 346 4.01 5.21 -18.97
CA VAL A 346 3.31 4.61 -17.82
C VAL A 346 2.16 3.72 -18.29
N VAL A 347 1.29 4.24 -19.15
CA VAL A 347 0.13 3.49 -19.65
C VAL A 347 0.59 2.27 -20.44
N LYS A 348 1.63 2.40 -21.30
CA LYS A 348 2.16 1.25 -22.04
C LYS A 348 2.65 0.15 -21.11
N ASP A 349 3.46 0.49 -20.12
CA ASP A 349 4.08 -0.48 -19.22
C ASP A 349 3.03 -1.19 -18.36
N LEU A 350 2.09 -0.44 -17.80
CA LEU A 350 1.02 -0.98 -16.96
C LEU A 350 -0.01 -1.78 -17.77
N CYS A 351 -0.33 -1.35 -19.00
CA CYS A 351 -1.39 -1.98 -19.80
C CYS A 351 -0.91 -3.07 -20.75
N TYR A 352 0.41 -3.23 -20.97
CA TYR A 352 0.97 -4.19 -21.93
C TYR A 352 0.44 -5.62 -21.74
N ARG A 353 0.18 -6.05 -20.50
CA ARG A 353 -0.30 -7.41 -20.22
C ARG A 353 -1.74 -7.65 -20.70
N TYR A 354 -2.53 -6.60 -20.88
CA TYR A 354 -3.95 -6.70 -21.25
C TYR A 354 -4.18 -6.64 -22.76
N LYS A 355 -3.12 -6.68 -23.58
CA LYS A 355 -3.24 -6.74 -25.04
C LYS A 355 -4.16 -7.88 -25.49
N ASN A 356 -4.95 -7.58 -26.50
CA ASN A 356 -5.91 -8.47 -27.16
C ASN A 356 -6.99 -9.01 -26.22
N THR A 357 -7.22 -8.33 -25.09
CA THR A 357 -8.29 -8.71 -24.17
C THR A 357 -9.61 -7.98 -24.42
N GLY A 358 -9.60 -6.91 -25.23
CA GLY A 358 -10.80 -6.11 -25.51
C GLY A 358 -11.22 -5.19 -24.37
N ARG A 359 -10.34 -4.95 -23.40
CA ARG A 359 -10.62 -4.06 -22.27
C ARG A 359 -10.52 -2.59 -22.65
N ASN A 360 -11.24 -1.78 -21.90
CA ASN A 360 -11.18 -0.33 -21.97
C ASN A 360 -10.23 0.22 -20.92
N ILE A 361 -9.32 1.10 -21.32
CA ILE A 361 -8.40 1.79 -20.42
C ILE A 361 -8.94 3.19 -20.16
N VAL A 362 -9.25 3.48 -18.90
CA VAL A 362 -9.73 4.79 -18.43
C VAL A 362 -8.54 5.52 -17.83
N VAL A 363 -8.29 6.75 -18.29
CA VAL A 363 -7.16 7.55 -17.84
C VAL A 363 -7.56 9.02 -17.72
N ASP A 364 -6.79 9.80 -16.97
CA ASP A 364 -6.97 11.25 -16.87
C ASP A 364 -6.34 12.02 -18.07
N ASN A 365 -6.31 13.35 -17.97
CA ASN A 365 -5.75 14.19 -19.01
C ASN A 365 -4.21 14.16 -19.10
N PHE A 366 -3.52 13.73 -18.04
CA PHE A 366 -2.07 13.63 -18.02
C PHE A 366 -1.60 12.51 -18.95
N PHE A 367 -2.38 11.42 -19.04
CA PHE A 367 -2.07 10.28 -19.90
C PHE A 367 -2.66 10.38 -21.32
N THR A 368 -3.76 11.11 -21.52
CA THR A 368 -4.55 11.01 -22.77
C THR A 368 -3.86 11.71 -23.95
N THR A 369 -3.45 10.93 -24.96
CA THR A 369 -2.95 11.45 -26.24
C THR A 369 -3.48 10.63 -27.42
N LEU A 370 -3.62 11.26 -28.60
CA LEU A 370 -4.05 10.56 -29.83
C LEU A 370 -3.07 9.45 -30.28
N PRO A 371 -1.73 9.63 -30.22
CA PRO A 371 -0.78 8.54 -30.48
C PRO A 371 -0.97 7.35 -29.53
N LEU A 372 -1.18 7.59 -28.24
CA LEU A 372 -1.46 6.54 -27.27
C LEU A 372 -2.76 5.79 -27.60
N ALA A 373 -3.82 6.51 -27.97
CA ALA A 373 -5.10 5.92 -28.36
C ALA A 373 -4.97 4.98 -29.57
N ARG A 374 -4.22 5.41 -30.61
CA ARG A 374 -3.95 4.57 -31.79
C ARG A 374 -3.12 3.33 -31.43
N LEU A 375 -2.14 3.47 -30.53
CA LEU A 375 -1.35 2.33 -30.07
C LEU A 375 -2.19 1.33 -29.29
N LEU A 376 -3.02 1.78 -28.34
CA LEU A 376 -3.90 0.90 -27.57
C LEU A 376 -4.90 0.18 -28.48
N LEU A 377 -5.41 0.87 -29.50
CA LEU A 377 -6.25 0.23 -30.51
C LEU A 377 -5.50 -0.88 -31.26
N SER A 378 -4.23 -0.68 -31.64
CA SER A 378 -3.39 -1.74 -32.23
C SER A 378 -3.16 -2.93 -31.30
N TRP A 379 -3.33 -2.70 -30.00
CA TRP A 379 -3.23 -3.69 -28.93
C TRP A 379 -4.57 -4.36 -28.61
N GLY A 380 -5.64 -4.08 -29.34
CA GLY A 380 -6.97 -4.60 -29.03
C GLY A 380 -7.51 -4.08 -27.70
N LEU A 381 -7.18 -2.83 -27.35
CA LEU A 381 -7.64 -2.09 -26.19
C LEU A 381 -8.29 -0.79 -26.65
N SER A 382 -9.36 -0.37 -25.98
CA SER A 382 -9.91 0.98 -26.15
C SER A 382 -9.39 1.92 -25.06
N ILE A 383 -9.51 3.22 -25.28
CA ILE A 383 -9.17 4.24 -24.29
C ILE A 383 -10.32 5.23 -24.12
N VAL A 384 -10.55 5.65 -22.89
CA VAL A 384 -11.41 6.78 -22.54
C VAL A 384 -10.59 7.68 -21.61
N GLY A 385 -10.59 8.98 -21.89
CA GLY A 385 -9.93 9.95 -21.03
C GLY A 385 -10.29 11.37 -21.41
N THR A 386 -9.94 12.29 -20.53
CA THR A 386 -10.14 13.72 -20.75
C THR A 386 -8.95 14.30 -21.53
N LEU A 387 -9.17 15.35 -22.32
CA LEU A 387 -8.10 16.03 -23.06
C LEU A 387 -7.90 17.44 -22.49
N LYS A 388 -6.65 17.85 -22.24
CA LYS A 388 -6.38 19.24 -21.86
C LYS A 388 -6.74 20.17 -23.02
N LYS A 389 -7.32 21.34 -22.74
CA LYS A 389 -7.74 22.31 -23.78
C LYS A 389 -6.63 22.64 -24.79
N LYS A 390 -5.36 22.77 -24.37
CA LYS A 390 -4.22 23.01 -25.29
C LYS A 390 -3.92 21.83 -26.22
N GLN A 391 -4.05 20.59 -25.71
CA GLN A 391 -3.91 19.36 -26.51
C GLN A 391 -5.11 19.22 -27.42
N ALA A 392 -6.33 19.43 -26.89
CA ALA A 392 -7.56 19.54 -27.64
C ALA A 392 -7.39 20.55 -28.78
N ILE A 393 -6.94 21.79 -28.55
CA ILE A 393 -6.72 22.84 -29.57
C ILE A 393 -5.66 22.45 -30.63
N HIS A 394 -4.60 21.73 -30.26
CA HIS A 394 -3.66 21.19 -31.25
C HIS A 394 -4.28 20.06 -32.08
N SER A 395 -5.12 19.25 -31.45
CA SER A 395 -5.90 18.17 -32.07
C SER A 395 -7.26 18.60 -32.59
N ILE A 396 -7.66 19.87 -32.47
CA ILE A 396 -8.99 20.41 -32.74
C ILE A 396 -8.84 21.92 -32.95
N SER A 397 -8.78 22.37 -34.19
CA SER A 397 -9.08 23.77 -34.52
C SER A 397 -10.56 23.89 -34.87
N ASP A 398 -11.26 24.83 -34.24
CA ASP A 398 -12.58 25.23 -34.73
C ASP A 398 -12.40 25.77 -36.14
N VAL A 399 -12.96 25.05 -37.12
CA VAL A 399 -13.22 25.63 -38.43
C VAL A 399 -14.55 26.34 -38.26
N SER A 400 -14.49 27.61 -37.83
CA SER A 400 -15.58 28.54 -38.12
C SER A 400 -15.70 28.61 -39.64
N THR A 401 -16.81 28.07 -40.16
CA THR A 401 -17.23 28.17 -41.56
C THR A 401 -17.23 29.59 -42.09
#